data_AF-A0A937LDC7-F1
#
_entry.id   AF-A0A937LDC7-F1
#
_cell.length_a   1.000
_cell.length_b   1.000
_cell.length_c   1.000
_cell.angle_alpha   90.00
_cell.angle_beta   90.00
_cell.angle_gamma   90.00
#
_symmetry.space_group_name_H-M   'P 1'
#
loop_
_entity.id
_entity.type
_entity.pdbx_description
1 polymer ?
#
loop_
_entity_poly.entity_id
_entity_poly.type
_entity_poly.pdbx_seq_one_letter_code
_entity_poly.pdbx_strand_id
1 'polypeptide(L)'
;MASAPQPSSDDLARYLEQRGDLTKPWNLQMLRLQKLKEEKDSMDPQEYIAKIQEAHSDLMRLGAYWKGREAELFGGKYAPSELLEPLPGSPEDR
;
A
#
# COMPACT_ATOMS: atom_id res chain seq x y z
N MET A 1 -17.36 9.53 -20.08
CA MET A 1 -17.13 9.94 -18.68
C MET A 1 -15.67 10.29 -18.55
N ALA A 2 -15.33 11.58 -18.41
CA ALA A 2 -13.94 11.97 -18.16
C ALA A 2 -13.57 11.51 -16.74
N SER A 3 -12.55 10.67 -16.61
CA SER A 3 -12.00 10.33 -15.30
C SER A 3 -11.59 11.62 -14.59
N ALA A 4 -11.93 11.75 -13.32
CA ALA A 4 -11.46 12.87 -12.50
C ALA A 4 -9.93 13.00 -12.66
N PRO A 5 -9.39 14.24 -12.74
CA PRO A 5 -7.95 14.44 -12.85
C PRO A 5 -7.27 13.73 -11.67
N GLN A 6 -6.32 12.84 -11.98
CA GLN A 6 -5.57 12.19 -10.93
C GLN A 6 -4.65 13.23 -10.26
N PRO A 7 -4.57 13.25 -8.92
CA PRO A 7 -3.71 14.19 -8.21
C PRO A 7 -2.25 13.95 -8.58
N SER A 8 -1.46 15.03 -8.64
CA SER A 8 -0.02 14.90 -8.85
C SER A 8 0.67 14.27 -7.64
N SER A 9 1.91 13.81 -7.82
CA SER A 9 2.77 13.32 -6.75
C SER A 9 2.98 14.39 -5.67
N ASP A 10 3.07 15.65 -6.06
CA ASP A 10 3.14 16.81 -5.14
C ASP A 10 1.85 17.00 -4.35
N ASP A 11 0.68 16.91 -5.00
CA ASP A 11 -0.61 17.03 -4.30
C ASP A 11 -0.83 15.87 -3.33
N LEU A 12 -0.43 14.67 -3.73
CA LEU A 12 -0.48 13.49 -2.89
C LEU A 12 0.48 13.61 -1.69
N ALA A 13 1.68 14.16 -1.88
CA ALA A 13 2.64 14.39 -0.80
C ALA A 13 2.08 15.38 0.23
N ARG A 14 1.57 16.53 -0.23
CA ARG A 14 0.94 17.54 0.65
C ARG A 14 -0.23 16.95 1.44
N TYR A 15 -1.06 16.14 0.79
CA TYR A 15 -2.18 15.47 1.45
C TYR A 15 -1.71 14.53 2.57
N LEU A 16 -0.65 13.74 2.32
CA LEU A 16 -0.08 12.82 3.31
C LEU A 16 0.63 13.56 4.46
N GLU A 17 1.31 14.66 4.17
CA GLU A 17 1.97 15.52 5.16
C GLU A 17 0.96 16.13 6.14
N GLN A 18 -0.14 16.69 5.63
CA GLN A 18 -1.20 17.28 6.45
C GLN A 18 -1.81 16.29 7.45
N ARG A 19 -1.76 15.00 7.12
CA ARG A 19 -2.28 13.92 7.96
C ARG A 19 -1.23 13.31 8.89
N GLY A 20 0.03 13.76 8.84
CA GLY A 20 1.15 13.17 9.58
C GLY A 20 1.50 11.75 9.11
N ASP A 21 1.07 11.38 7.91
CA ASP A 21 1.13 10.01 7.38
C ASP A 21 2.28 9.82 6.38
N LEU A 22 3.01 10.89 5.99
CA LEU A 22 4.04 10.84 4.95
C LEU A 22 5.13 9.79 5.21
N THR A 23 5.56 9.65 6.47
CA THR A 23 6.71 8.80 6.86
C THR A 23 6.42 7.31 6.81
N LYS A 24 5.16 6.92 6.61
CA LYS A 24 4.76 5.51 6.49
C LYS A 24 5.37 4.90 5.23
N PRO A 25 6.08 3.76 5.31
CA PRO A 25 6.78 3.18 4.16
C PRO A 25 5.89 2.92 2.94
N TRP A 26 4.63 2.51 3.15
CA TRP A 26 3.68 2.29 2.05
C TRP A 26 3.23 3.60 1.38
N ASN A 27 3.17 4.71 2.11
CA ASN A 27 2.85 6.02 1.55
C ASN A 27 4.00 6.56 0.69
N LEU A 28 5.25 6.28 1.09
CA LEU A 28 6.42 6.58 0.26
C LEU A 28 6.43 5.76 -1.04
N GLN A 29 6.04 4.48 -0.99
CA GLN A 29 5.89 3.68 -2.21
C GLN A 29 4.77 4.20 -3.12
N MET A 30 3.65 4.64 -2.54
CA MET A 30 2.56 5.25 -3.29
C MET A 30 3.02 6.52 -4.04
N LEU A 31 3.81 7.38 -3.38
CA LEU A 31 4.41 8.56 -4.01
C LEU A 31 5.38 8.21 -5.14
N ARG A 32 6.23 7.19 -4.93
CA ARG A 32 7.14 6.68 -5.96
C ARG A 32 6.38 6.23 -7.22
N LEU A 33 5.30 5.45 -7.05
CA LEU A 33 4.48 4.97 -8.15
C LEU A 33 3.78 6.11 -8.90
N GLN A 34 3.28 7.11 -8.17
CA GLN A 34 2.64 8.29 -8.77
C GLN A 34 3.65 9.10 -9.61
N LYS A 35 4.87 9.31 -9.08
CA LYS A 35 5.93 9.99 -9.81
C LYS A 35 6.38 9.21 -11.06
N LEU A 36 6.51 7.89 -10.97
CA LEU A 36 6.82 7.05 -12.15
C LEU A 36 5.74 7.17 -13.23
N LYS A 37 4.46 7.26 -12.83
CA LYS A 37 3.35 7.44 -13.75
C LYS A 37 3.40 8.79 -14.46
N GLU A 38 3.79 9.86 -13.77
CA GLU A 38 3.97 11.19 -14.34
C GLU A 38 5.14 11.23 -15.33
N GLU A 39 6.23 10.54 -15.03
CA GLU A 39 7.42 10.50 -15.88
C GLU A 39 7.31 9.50 -17.05
N LYS A 40 6.25 8.67 -17.08
CA LYS A 40 6.08 7.57 -18.03
C LYS A 40 6.28 7.98 -19.50
N ASP A 41 5.70 9.10 -19.90
CA ASP A 41 5.74 9.56 -21.31
C ASP A 41 7.11 10.17 -21.68
N SER A 42 7.94 10.49 -20.69
CA SER A 42 9.29 11.03 -20.85
C SER A 42 10.42 9.99 -20.70
N MET A 43 10.06 8.74 -20.38
CA MET A 43 11.00 7.68 -20.03
C MET A 43 11.03 6.60 -21.12
N ASP A 44 12.18 5.93 -21.27
CA ASP A 44 12.25 4.74 -22.10
C ASP A 44 11.31 3.65 -21.55
N PRO A 45 10.51 2.96 -22.39
CA PRO A 45 9.56 1.95 -21.92
C PRO A 45 10.21 0.80 -21.12
N GLN A 46 11.43 0.39 -21.48
CA GLN A 46 12.14 -0.68 -20.77
C GLN A 46 12.62 -0.20 -19.40
N GLU A 47 13.10 1.05 -19.31
CA GLU A 47 13.46 1.68 -18.05
C GLU A 47 12.24 1.84 -17.13
N TYR A 48 11.10 2.26 -17.67
CA TYR A 48 9.85 2.37 -16.91
C TYR A 48 9.45 1.02 -16.32
N ILE A 49 9.47 -0.05 -17.12
CA ILE A 49 9.15 -1.40 -16.65
C ILE A 49 10.12 -1.85 -15.54
N ALA A 50 11.42 -1.60 -15.70
CA ALA A 50 12.42 -1.95 -14.69
C ALA A 50 12.16 -1.22 -13.36
N LYS A 51 11.87 0.09 -13.40
CA LYS A 51 11.56 0.87 -12.19
C LYS A 51 10.26 0.41 -11.51
N ILE A 52 9.26 0.01 -12.29
CA ILE A 52 8.02 -0.56 -11.74
C ILE A 52 8.29 -1.91 -11.05
N GLN A 53 9.12 -2.78 -11.64
CA GLN A 53 9.50 -4.06 -11.02
C GLN A 53 10.29 -3.86 -9.72
N GLU A 54 11.15 -2.86 -9.67
CA GLU A 54 11.90 -2.48 -8.47
C GLU A 54 10.96 -1.99 -7.37
N ALA A 55 10.05 -1.05 -7.67
CA ALA A 55 9.06 -0.54 -6.73
C ALA A 55 8.14 -1.65 -6.20
N HIS A 56 7.74 -2.59 -7.06
CA HIS A 56 6.97 -3.77 -6.66
C HIS A 56 7.78 -4.66 -5.70
N SER A 57 9.05 -4.92 -5.99
CA SER A 57 9.92 -5.72 -5.11
C SER A 57 10.09 -5.09 -3.73
N ASP A 58 10.22 -3.76 -3.68
CA ASP A 58 10.29 -3.01 -2.41
C ASP A 58 8.98 -3.05 -1.63
N LEU A 59 7.84 -2.94 -2.33
CA LEU A 59 6.53 -3.12 -1.70
C LEU A 59 6.38 -4.52 -1.08
N MET A 60 6.85 -5.57 -1.77
CA MET A 60 6.82 -6.93 -1.24
C MET A 60 7.70 -7.08 0.03
N ARG A 61 8.84 -6.37 0.10
CA ARG A 61 9.69 -6.33 1.31
C ARG A 61 8.99 -5.67 2.49
N LEU A 62 8.11 -4.68 2.25
CA LEU A 62 7.29 -4.08 3.32
C LEU A 62 6.36 -5.10 3.98
N GLY A 63 5.96 -6.15 3.29
CA GLY A 63 5.16 -7.25 3.85
C GLY A 63 5.85 -8.00 5.00
N ALA A 64 7.18 -7.91 5.14
CA ALA A 64 7.91 -8.44 6.30
C ALA A 64 8.09 -7.39 7.41
N TYR A 65 8.05 -6.11 7.07
CA TYR A 65 8.38 -5.00 7.98
C TYR A 65 7.38 -4.84 9.13
N TRP A 66 6.11 -5.14 8.90
CA TRP A 66 5.06 -4.98 9.91
C TRP A 66 5.00 -6.12 10.92
N LYS A 67 5.68 -7.25 10.65
CA LYS A 67 5.72 -8.40 11.56
C LYS A 67 6.39 -8.02 12.89
N GLY A 68 5.66 -8.13 13.99
CA GLY A 68 6.12 -7.74 15.33
C GLY A 68 5.97 -6.25 15.65
N ARG A 69 5.42 -5.45 14.73
CA ARG A 69 5.12 -4.01 14.91
C ARG A 69 3.67 -3.67 14.58
N GLU A 70 2.79 -4.67 14.57
CA GLU A 70 1.38 -4.54 14.20
C GLU A 70 0.66 -3.50 15.05
N ALA A 71 0.85 -3.56 16.37
CA ALA A 71 0.19 -2.67 17.31
C ALA A 71 0.64 -1.21 17.14
N GLU A 72 1.91 -0.99 16.80
CA GLU A 72 2.48 0.34 16.54
C GLU A 72 1.97 0.92 15.21
N LEU A 73 1.92 0.09 14.16
CA LEU A 73 1.63 0.55 12.79
C LEU A 73 0.14 0.64 12.48
N PHE A 74 -0.68 -0.23 13.06
CA PHE A 74 -2.13 -0.31 12.78
C PHE A 74 -3.02 0.21 13.91
N GLY A 75 -2.45 0.61 15.05
CA GLY A 75 -3.19 1.29 16.12
C GLY A 75 -4.21 0.40 16.84
N GLY A 76 -4.04 -0.93 16.82
CA GLY A 76 -4.92 -1.87 17.50
C GLY A 76 -4.28 -3.24 17.67
N LYS A 77 -4.81 -4.05 18.59
CA LYS A 77 -4.53 -5.50 18.59
C LYS A 77 -5.08 -6.03 17.27
N TYR A 78 -4.22 -6.55 16.41
CA TYR A 78 -4.69 -7.36 15.28
C TYR A 78 -5.58 -8.47 15.86
N ALA A 79 -6.88 -8.34 15.67
CA ALA A 79 -7.83 -9.43 15.88
C ALA A 79 -7.96 -10.07 14.50
N PRO A 80 -7.48 -11.31 14.30
CA PRO A 80 -7.94 -12.09 13.16
C PRO A 80 -9.46 -11.99 13.14
N SER A 81 -10.07 -11.78 11.97
CA SER A 81 -11.52 -11.89 11.83
C SER A 81 -11.92 -13.17 12.55
N GLU A 82 -12.69 -13.07 13.64
CA GLU A 82 -13.24 -14.25 14.30
C GLU A 82 -13.86 -15.08 13.17
N LEU A 83 -13.39 -16.31 13.02
CA LEU A 83 -13.98 -17.26 12.09
C LEU A 83 -15.48 -17.28 12.41
N LEU A 84 -16.29 -16.61 11.57
CA LEU A 84 -17.74 -16.58 11.70
C LEU A 84 -18.35 -17.94 11.33
N GLU A 85 -17.51 -18.87 10.84
CA GLU A 85 -17.90 -20.23 10.52
C GLU A 85 -17.44 -21.19 11.63
N PRO A 86 -18.37 -21.95 12.25
CA PRO A 86 -17.99 -23.00 13.17
C PRO A 86 -17.10 -24.03 12.45
N LEU A 87 -16.09 -24.54 13.16
CA LEU A 87 -15.23 -25.60 12.63
C LEU A 87 -16.09 -26.85 12.34
N PRO A 88 -15.82 -27.62 11.26
CA PRO A 88 -16.56 -28.83 10.96
C PRO A 88 -16.59 -29.79 12.15
N GLY A 89 -17.79 -30.14 12.63
CA GLY A 89 -18.00 -30.96 13.82
C GLY A 89 -18.37 -30.17 15.09
N SER A 90 -18.83 -28.93 14.93
CA SER A 90 -19.31 -28.10 16.05
C SER A 90 -20.68 -28.59 16.56
N PRO A 91 -21.11 -28.21 17.78
CA PRO A 91 -22.41 -28.62 18.31
C PRO A 91 -23.60 -28.21 17.43
N GLU A 92 -23.47 -27.13 16.64
CA GLU A 92 -24.48 -26.72 15.66
C GLU A 92 -24.58 -27.65 14.43
N ASP A 93 -23.59 -28.54 14.22
CA ASP A 93 -23.58 -29.54 13.14
C ASP A 93 -24.27 -30.87 13.54
N ARG A 94 -24.82 -31.00 14.76
CA ARG A 94 -25.48 -32.23 15.26
C ARG A 94 -27.01 -32.15 15.24
#